data_AF-K1TJC7-F1
#
_entry.id   AF-K1TJC7-F1
#
_cell.length_a   1.000
_cell.length_b   1.000
_cell.length_c   1.000
_cell.angle_alpha   90.00
_cell.angle_beta   90.00
_cell.angle_gamma   90.00
#
_symmetry.space_group_name_H-M   'P 1'
#
loop_
_entity.id
_entity.type
_entity.pdbx_description
1 polymer ?
#
loop_
_entity_poly.entity_id
_entity_poly.type
_entity_poly.pdbx_seq_one_letter_code
_entity_poly.pdbx_strand_id
1 'polypeptide(L)'
;MTAYALENSEIDMKYGLKWCGFAVVLISMVGILPSEVSKDIVDIGTGDTTTTKVTELFQLPNEKLPFWISVVLAITAIIVCYILVRNKAKIRTNKFLQKSYCFTMVACLCFSYYTLIYGRAIGPKVGDYNNIVNATIELDDDSFYRVETYGVTNNANMLWGMYGFRSFHSILPGSAFEYYSGMGFNRSVNTDPDGSYYAMRSVNSTKYLVIQSYKLEYSDTKTLLENLKNFEKIDEQDGFTIFKNKAYIPIGYSNSYYISDDEYEKIAKSNRDNMLARAVVLTDEQIENTA
;
A
#
# COMPACT_ATOMS: atom_id res chain seq x y z
N MET A 1 1.96 0.26 -34.81
CA MET A 1 1.66 0.77 -36.16
C MET A 1 1.80 -0.40 -37.12
N THR A 2 0.75 -0.79 -37.85
CA THR A 2 0.82 -1.89 -38.82
C THR A 2 1.20 -1.34 -40.21
N ALA A 3 1.80 -2.17 -41.08
CA ALA A 3 2.15 -1.77 -42.45
C ALA A 3 0.94 -1.19 -43.22
N TYR A 4 -0.24 -1.78 -42.97
CA TYR A 4 -1.53 -1.30 -43.49
C TYR A 4 -1.83 0.17 -43.13
N ALA A 5 -1.51 0.60 -41.91
CA ALA A 5 -1.71 1.98 -41.47
C ALA A 5 -0.76 2.99 -42.12
N LEU A 6 0.37 2.53 -42.65
CA LEU A 6 1.32 3.38 -43.38
C LEU A 6 0.91 3.58 -44.83
N GLU A 7 0.42 2.52 -45.47
CA GLU A 7 0.04 2.47 -46.88
C GLU A 7 -1.34 3.05 -47.16
N ASN A 8 -2.27 2.91 -46.21
CA ASN A 8 -3.60 3.48 -46.37
C ASN A 8 -3.62 4.97 -46.01
N SER A 9 -3.86 5.82 -47.01
CA SER A 9 -3.94 7.28 -46.88
C SER A 9 -5.18 7.78 -46.12
N GLU A 10 -6.21 6.96 -45.97
CA GLU A 10 -7.44 7.30 -45.26
C GLU A 10 -7.26 7.26 -43.73
N ILE A 11 -6.19 6.62 -43.25
CA ILE A 11 -5.92 6.50 -41.81
C ILE A 11 -5.31 7.80 -41.28
N ASP A 12 -6.09 8.53 -40.48
CA ASP A 12 -5.65 9.75 -39.81
C ASP A 12 -4.73 9.45 -38.61
N MET A 13 -3.42 9.48 -38.86
CA MET A 13 -2.41 9.35 -37.79
C MET A 13 -2.46 10.48 -36.75
N LYS A 14 -3.12 11.61 -37.03
CA LYS A 14 -3.27 12.71 -36.05
C LYS A 14 -4.35 12.40 -35.03
N TYR A 15 -5.27 11.49 -35.30
CA TYR A 15 -6.31 11.09 -34.35
C TYR A 15 -5.72 10.56 -33.04
N GLY A 16 -4.73 9.66 -33.12
CA GLY A 16 -4.03 9.15 -31.95
C GLY A 16 -3.30 10.24 -31.17
N LEU A 17 -2.64 11.18 -31.87
CA LEU A 17 -1.97 12.31 -31.22
C LEU A 17 -2.92 13.22 -30.45
N LYS A 18 -4.15 13.45 -30.96
CA LYS A 18 -5.16 14.25 -30.26
C LYS A 18 -5.53 13.62 -28.92
N TRP A 19 -5.75 12.31 -28.90
CA TRP A 19 -6.08 11.58 -27.67
C TRP A 19 -4.91 11.50 -26.70
N CYS A 20 -3.68 11.28 -27.18
CA CYS A 20 -2.49 11.35 -26.34
C CYS A 20 -2.31 12.75 -25.74
N GLY A 21 -2.52 13.81 -26.54
CA GLY A 21 -2.49 15.19 -26.08
C GLY A 21 -3.54 15.45 -24.99
N PHE A 22 -4.78 15.04 -25.23
CA PHE A 22 -5.87 15.15 -24.26
C PHE A 22 -5.55 14.43 -22.94
N ALA A 23 -5.05 13.20 -23.00
CA ALA A 23 -4.66 12.44 -21.81
C ALA A 23 -3.55 13.14 -21.02
N VAL A 24 -2.53 13.69 -21.71
CA VAL A 24 -1.47 14.45 -21.04
C VAL A 24 -2.00 15.73 -20.38
N VAL A 25 -2.96 16.43 -21.00
CA VAL A 25 -3.63 17.58 -20.36
C VAL A 25 -4.36 17.15 -19.10
N LEU A 26 -5.16 16.08 -19.17
CA LEU A 26 -5.87 15.55 -18.00
C LEU A 26 -4.91 15.18 -16.87
N ILE A 27 -3.84 14.45 -17.16
CA ILE A 27 -2.84 14.06 -16.16
C ILE A 27 -2.15 15.30 -15.60
N SER A 28 -1.78 16.27 -16.44
CA SER A 28 -1.13 17.52 -15.99
C SER A 28 -2.01 18.33 -15.04
N MET A 29 -3.33 18.31 -15.23
CA MET A 29 -4.27 18.97 -14.32
C MET A 29 -4.24 18.37 -12.91
N VAL A 30 -4.00 17.05 -12.78
CA VAL A 30 -3.83 16.39 -11.46
C VAL A 30 -2.72 17.05 -10.65
N GLY A 31 -1.66 17.54 -11.31
CA GLY A 31 -0.57 18.26 -10.65
C GLY A 31 -0.92 19.67 -10.16
N ILE A 32 -2.05 20.23 -10.58
CA ILE A 32 -2.50 21.59 -10.27
C ILE A 32 -3.69 21.57 -9.30
N LEU A 33 -4.43 20.45 -9.24
CA LEU A 33 -5.59 20.30 -8.39
C LEU A 33 -5.24 20.49 -6.89
N PRO A 34 -6.18 21.08 -6.11
CA PRO A 34 -6.00 21.25 -4.68
C PRO A 34 -6.02 19.90 -3.96
N SER A 35 -5.22 19.78 -2.90
CA SER A 35 -5.20 18.64 -1.99
C SER A 35 -5.35 19.13 -0.55
N GLU A 36 -6.00 18.34 0.30
CA GLU A 36 -6.05 18.58 1.73
C GLU A 36 -4.74 18.14 2.37
N VAL A 37 -3.97 19.09 2.91
CA VAL A 37 -2.73 18.81 3.63
C VAL A 37 -2.92 19.16 5.10
N SER A 38 -2.53 18.26 5.99
CA SER A 38 -2.53 18.53 7.44
C SER A 38 -1.29 19.34 7.78
N LYS A 39 -1.48 20.54 8.34
CA LYS A 39 -0.38 21.37 8.82
C LYS A 39 -0.51 21.64 10.30
N ASP A 40 0.62 21.53 10.98
CA ASP A 40 0.79 21.92 12.35
C ASP A 40 1.00 23.44 12.41
N ILE A 41 0.00 24.15 12.93
CA ILE A 41 0.06 25.59 13.18
C ILE A 41 0.43 25.77 14.64
N VAL A 42 1.60 26.38 14.88
CA VAL A 42 2.05 26.73 16.23
C VAL A 42 1.38 28.05 16.62
N ASP A 43 0.59 28.03 17.68
CA ASP A 43 0.01 29.24 18.25
C ASP A 43 1.10 30.06 18.94
N ILE A 44 1.31 31.28 18.46
CA ILE A 44 2.40 32.18 18.89
C ILE A 44 2.23 32.62 20.36
N GLY A 45 1.01 32.49 20.91
CA GLY A 45 0.71 32.89 22.30
C GLY A 45 0.93 31.79 23.36
N THR A 46 0.64 30.53 23.05
CA THR A 46 0.65 29.41 24.00
C THR A 46 1.73 28.37 23.71
N GLY A 47 2.32 28.38 22.52
CA GLY A 47 3.26 27.34 22.08
C GLY A 47 2.58 26.01 21.73
N ASP A 48 1.24 25.95 21.80
CA ASP A 48 0.47 24.76 21.44
C ASP A 48 0.42 24.60 19.93
N THR A 49 0.58 23.35 19.48
CA THR A 49 0.56 22.99 18.07
C THR A 49 -0.81 22.44 17.71
N THR A 50 -1.53 23.11 16.81
CA THR A 50 -2.84 22.68 16.33
C THR A 50 -2.74 22.17 14.89
N THR A 51 -3.02 20.88 14.68
CA THR A 51 -3.04 20.28 13.35
C THR A 51 -4.33 20.68 12.63
N THR A 52 -4.23 21.57 11.64
CA THR A 52 -5.36 22.04 10.83
C THR A 52 -5.25 21.52 9.40
N LYS A 53 -6.35 21.04 8.83
CA LYS A 53 -6.42 20.67 7.41
C LYS A 53 -6.52 21.94 6.57
N VAL A 54 -5.52 22.20 5.73
CA VAL A 54 -5.49 23.33 4.80
C VAL A 54 -5.50 22.83 3.37
N THR A 55 -6.25 23.50 2.52
CA THR A 55 -6.30 23.20 1.08
C THR A 55 -5.13 23.87 0.38
N GLU A 56 -4.20 23.08 -0.15
CA GLU A 56 -3.06 23.58 -0.90
C GLU A 56 -3.11 23.14 -2.36
N LEU A 57 -2.85 24.08 -3.27
CA LEU A 57 -2.62 23.82 -4.69
C LEU A 57 -1.27 23.12 -4.88
N PHE A 58 -1.15 22.28 -5.91
CA PHE A 58 0.08 21.57 -6.30
C PHE A 58 0.59 20.50 -5.30
N GLN A 59 -0.24 20.04 -4.38
CA GLN A 59 0.13 19.03 -3.37
C GLN A 59 -0.51 17.66 -3.61
N LEU A 60 -1.27 17.49 -4.69
CA LEU A 60 -1.98 16.24 -4.94
C LEU A 60 -1.03 15.07 -5.31
N PRO A 61 0.01 15.27 -6.13
CA PRO A 61 1.04 14.24 -6.30
C PRO A 61 1.96 14.20 -5.08
N ASN A 62 2.01 13.05 -4.38
CA ASN A 62 2.94 12.81 -3.26
C ASN A 62 4.40 13.10 -3.65
N GLU A 63 4.78 12.75 -4.89
CA GLU A 63 6.12 12.91 -5.43
C GLU A 63 6.12 13.90 -6.61
N LYS A 64 6.22 15.19 -6.31
CA LYS A 64 6.03 16.28 -7.29
C LYS A 64 7.04 16.27 -8.43
N LEU A 65 8.32 16.16 -8.11
CA LEU A 65 9.41 16.24 -9.09
C LEU A 65 9.30 15.10 -10.13
N PRO A 66 9.16 13.83 -9.72
CA PRO A 66 8.94 12.71 -10.65
C PRO A 66 7.65 12.83 -11.46
N PHE A 67 6.58 13.34 -10.87
CA PHE A 67 5.34 13.59 -11.59
C PHE A 67 5.57 14.57 -12.76
N TRP A 68 6.18 15.73 -12.50
CA TRP A 68 6.42 16.74 -13.53
C TRP A 68 7.45 16.30 -14.59
N ILE A 69 8.49 15.54 -14.21
CA ILE A 69 9.41 14.95 -15.18
C ILE A 69 8.65 14.03 -16.15
N SER A 70 7.72 13.21 -15.64
CA SER A 70 6.89 12.31 -16.46
C SER A 70 6.00 13.10 -17.43
N VAL A 71 5.41 14.20 -16.98
CA VAL A 71 4.61 15.12 -17.82
C VAL A 71 5.48 15.72 -18.93
N VAL A 72 6.67 16.24 -18.61
CA VAL A 72 7.59 16.81 -19.60
C VAL A 72 8.01 15.76 -20.64
N LEU A 73 8.38 14.56 -20.21
CA LEU A 73 8.74 13.47 -21.13
C LEU A 73 7.58 13.11 -22.08
N ALA A 74 6.34 13.07 -21.57
CA ALA A 74 5.16 12.81 -22.38
C ALA A 74 4.90 13.93 -23.40
N ILE A 75 5.00 15.20 -22.99
CA ILE A 75 4.87 16.36 -23.89
C ILE A 75 5.94 16.31 -24.99
N THR A 76 7.21 16.07 -24.63
CA THR A 76 8.30 15.95 -25.60
C THR A 76 8.03 14.82 -26.60
N ALA A 77 7.56 13.66 -26.12
CA ALA A 77 7.23 12.54 -27.01
C ALA A 77 6.09 12.89 -28.00
N ILE A 78 5.06 13.59 -27.53
CA ILE A 78 3.95 14.05 -28.39
C ILE A 78 4.44 15.07 -29.43
N ILE A 79 5.29 16.02 -29.04
CA ILE A 79 5.86 17.03 -29.96
C ILE A 79 6.67 16.34 -31.06
N VAL A 80 7.53 15.38 -30.70
CA VAL A 80 8.33 14.65 -31.70
C VAL A 80 7.45 13.81 -32.61
N CYS A 81 6.45 13.09 -32.05
CA CYS A 81 5.44 12.38 -32.84
C CYS A 81 4.69 13.32 -33.80
N TYR A 82 4.35 14.53 -33.37
CA TYR A 82 3.64 15.51 -34.19
C TYR A 82 4.50 15.97 -35.36
N ILE A 83 5.78 16.27 -35.11
CA ILE A 83 6.74 16.65 -36.15
C ILE A 83 6.91 15.50 -37.15
N LEU A 84 7.00 14.25 -36.70
CA LEU A 84 7.11 13.07 -37.57
C LEU A 84 5.86 12.93 -38.46
N VAL A 85 4.67 12.95 -37.87
CA VAL A 85 3.40 12.81 -38.61
C VAL A 85 3.18 13.96 -39.59
N ARG A 86 3.49 15.21 -39.19
CA ARG A 86 3.38 16.39 -40.06
C ARG A 86 4.31 16.31 -41.27
N ASN A 87 5.49 15.73 -41.10
CA ASN A 87 6.49 15.61 -42.16
C ASN A 87 6.35 14.32 -42.99
N LYS A 88 5.38 13.44 -42.69
CA LYS A 88 5.12 12.18 -43.42
C LYS A 88 5.06 12.41 -44.93
N ALA A 89 4.27 13.38 -45.39
CA ALA A 89 4.08 13.66 -46.82
C ALA A 89 5.33 14.22 -47.54
N LYS A 90 6.31 14.74 -46.78
CA LYS A 90 7.53 15.36 -47.32
C LYS A 90 8.71 14.39 -47.39
N ILE A 91 8.58 13.20 -46.80
CA ILE A 91 9.69 12.25 -46.59
C ILE A 91 9.34 10.94 -47.28
N ARG A 92 10.30 10.34 -47.99
CA ARG A 92 10.14 8.96 -48.51
C ARG A 92 9.78 7.99 -47.40
N THR A 93 8.85 7.08 -47.65
CA THR A 93 8.34 6.09 -46.68
C THR A 93 9.45 5.40 -45.88
N ASN A 94 10.53 4.95 -46.54
CA ASN A 94 11.66 4.29 -45.86
C ASN A 94 12.37 5.19 -44.84
N LYS A 95 12.58 6.47 -45.17
CA LYS A 95 13.20 7.44 -44.27
C LYS A 95 12.27 7.83 -43.11
N PHE A 96 10.96 7.87 -43.36
CA PHE A 96 9.96 8.06 -42.30
C PHE A 96 9.97 6.89 -41.32
N LEU A 97 9.94 5.66 -41.83
CA LEU A 97 9.99 4.44 -41.01
C LEU A 97 11.27 4.39 -40.17
N GLN A 98 12.43 4.63 -40.77
CA GLN A 98 13.70 4.63 -40.05
C GLN A 98 13.72 5.64 -38.89
N LYS A 99 13.24 6.88 -39.14
CA LYS A 99 13.15 7.91 -38.09
C LYS A 99 12.16 7.54 -36.99
N SER A 100 11.00 6.99 -37.36
CA SER A 100 9.99 6.55 -36.39
C SER A 100 10.51 5.40 -35.52
N TYR A 101 11.14 4.38 -36.10
CA TYR A 101 11.73 3.27 -35.34
C TYR A 101 12.86 3.74 -34.40
N CYS A 102 13.76 4.58 -34.90
CA CYS A 102 14.84 5.15 -34.08
C CYS A 102 14.26 5.93 -32.89
N PHE A 103 13.26 6.78 -33.14
CA PHE A 103 12.58 7.52 -32.08
C PHE A 103 11.88 6.60 -31.07
N THR A 104 11.12 5.60 -31.53
CA THR A 104 10.45 4.65 -30.62
C THR A 104 11.46 3.91 -29.76
N MET A 105 12.56 3.44 -30.33
CA MET A 105 13.61 2.75 -29.59
C MET A 105 14.25 3.65 -28.51
N VAL A 106 14.61 4.89 -28.87
CA VAL A 106 15.15 5.87 -27.92
C VAL A 106 14.14 6.21 -26.83
N ALA A 107 12.87 6.43 -27.20
CA ALA A 107 11.81 6.71 -26.24
C ALA A 107 11.63 5.55 -25.25
N CYS A 108 11.54 4.31 -25.74
CA CYS A 108 11.44 3.12 -24.87
C CYS A 108 12.61 3.05 -23.89
N LEU A 109 13.85 3.22 -24.35
CA LEU A 109 15.03 3.21 -23.48
C LEU A 109 15.00 4.33 -22.44
N CYS A 110 14.69 5.56 -22.84
CA CYS A 110 14.61 6.71 -21.93
C CYS A 110 13.51 6.52 -20.87
N PHE A 111 12.31 6.09 -21.27
CA PHE A 111 11.21 5.84 -20.34
C PHE A 111 11.52 4.68 -19.39
N SER A 112 12.05 3.56 -19.90
CA SER A 112 12.45 2.42 -19.05
C SER A 112 13.54 2.81 -18.06
N TYR A 113 14.57 3.55 -18.50
CA TYR A 113 15.65 3.97 -17.62
C TYR A 113 15.17 4.97 -16.56
N TYR A 114 14.31 5.91 -16.95
CA TYR A 114 13.67 6.83 -16.01
C TYR A 114 12.86 6.08 -14.95
N THR A 115 12.00 5.14 -15.35
CA THR A 115 11.21 4.33 -14.41
C THR A 115 12.11 3.52 -13.48
N LEU A 116 13.22 2.97 -13.96
CA LEU A 116 14.19 2.22 -13.13
C LEU A 116 14.92 3.12 -12.12
N ILE A 117 15.44 4.28 -12.56
CA ILE A 117 16.11 5.23 -11.66
C ILE A 117 15.13 5.72 -10.61
N TYR A 118 13.95 6.15 -11.04
CA TYR A 118 12.95 6.67 -10.14
C TYR A 118 12.50 5.59 -9.15
N GLY A 119 12.20 4.38 -9.63
CA GLY A 119 11.87 3.23 -8.79
C GLY A 119 12.97 2.90 -7.77
N ARG A 120 14.24 3.03 -8.15
CA ARG A 120 15.37 2.86 -7.22
C ARG A 120 15.53 4.01 -6.23
N ALA A 121 15.18 5.24 -6.62
CA ALA A 121 15.27 6.41 -5.75
C ALA A 121 14.19 6.41 -4.66
N ILE A 122 12.98 5.94 -4.97
CA ILE A 122 11.87 5.83 -4.00
C ILE A 122 11.81 4.49 -3.28
N GLY A 123 12.40 3.44 -3.86
CA GLY A 123 12.43 2.12 -3.25
C GLY A 123 13.22 2.13 -1.93
N PRO A 124 13.00 1.14 -1.05
CA PRO A 124 13.80 1.00 0.17
C PRO A 124 15.29 1.02 -0.19
N LYS A 125 16.08 1.78 0.58
CA LYS A 125 17.53 1.82 0.34
C LYS A 125 18.06 0.40 0.46
N VAL A 126 19.00 0.01 -0.40
CA VAL A 126 19.58 -1.36 -0.36
C VAL A 126 20.09 -1.70 1.04
N GLY A 127 20.61 -0.70 1.76
CA GLY A 127 20.99 -0.85 3.17
C GLY A 127 19.83 -1.27 4.07
N ASP A 128 18.66 -0.64 3.96
CA ASP A 128 17.48 -0.98 4.77
C ASP A 128 17.01 -2.41 4.49
N TYR A 129 16.97 -2.82 3.21
CA TYR A 129 16.60 -4.19 2.86
C TYR A 129 17.61 -5.21 3.40
N ASN A 130 18.90 -4.95 3.26
CA ASN A 130 19.94 -5.82 3.83
C ASN A 130 19.86 -5.89 5.35
N ASN A 131 19.55 -4.77 6.03
CA ASN A 131 19.36 -4.76 7.48
C ASN A 131 18.16 -5.63 7.88
N ILE A 132 17.05 -5.60 7.13
CA ILE A 132 15.90 -6.48 7.36
C ILE A 132 16.30 -7.95 7.19
N VAL A 133 16.97 -8.29 6.08
CA VAL A 133 17.35 -9.68 5.76
C VAL A 133 18.36 -10.24 6.76
N ASN A 134 19.31 -9.43 7.20
CA ASN A 134 20.39 -9.86 8.08
C ASN A 134 20.05 -9.73 9.58
N ALA A 135 18.94 -9.08 9.93
CA ALA A 135 18.53 -8.96 11.32
C ALA A 135 18.23 -10.33 11.91
N THR A 136 18.79 -10.57 13.10
CA THR A 136 18.54 -11.74 13.91
C THR A 136 17.61 -11.31 15.03
N ILE A 137 16.37 -11.82 14.99
CA ILE A 137 15.37 -11.54 16.01
C ILE A 137 15.07 -12.85 16.74
N GLU A 138 15.47 -12.92 18.01
CA GLU A 138 15.27 -14.07 18.88
C GLU A 138 14.16 -13.77 19.89
N LEU A 139 13.12 -14.61 19.88
CA LEU A 139 12.00 -14.53 20.80
C LEU A 139 11.98 -15.83 21.62
N ASP A 140 12.33 -15.75 22.90
CA ASP A 140 12.35 -16.88 23.83
C ASP A 140 10.91 -17.27 24.21
N ASP A 141 10.30 -18.11 23.37
CA ASP A 141 8.90 -18.51 23.49
C ASP A 141 8.64 -19.83 22.77
N ASP A 142 8.41 -20.89 23.55
CA ASP A 142 8.16 -22.23 23.03
C ASP A 142 6.72 -22.45 22.51
N SER A 143 5.83 -21.48 22.72
CA SER A 143 4.42 -21.58 22.30
C SER A 143 4.24 -21.17 20.84
N PHE A 144 3.14 -21.59 20.21
CA PHE A 144 2.79 -21.06 18.89
C PHE A 144 2.38 -19.59 19.00
N TYR A 145 3.02 -18.72 18.23
CA TYR A 145 2.61 -17.32 18.11
C TYR A 145 2.78 -16.81 16.67
N ARG A 146 2.09 -15.70 16.40
CA ARG A 146 2.33 -14.88 15.22
C ARG A 146 3.00 -13.56 15.60
N VAL A 147 3.74 -13.04 14.64
CA VAL A 147 4.45 -11.76 14.70
C VAL A 147 3.82 -10.81 13.70
N GLU A 148 3.62 -9.57 14.11
CA GLU A 148 3.27 -8.46 13.24
C GLU A 148 4.48 -7.56 13.07
N THR A 149 4.85 -7.25 11.83
CA THR A 149 6.00 -6.40 11.55
C THR A 149 5.57 -5.08 10.93
N TYR A 150 6.12 -3.97 11.43
CA TYR A 150 5.94 -2.64 10.84
C TYR A 150 7.26 -2.04 10.38
N GLY A 151 7.14 -1.16 9.40
CA GLY A 151 8.30 -0.47 8.83
C GLY A 151 9.12 -1.31 7.87
N VAL A 152 8.74 -2.56 7.63
CA VAL A 152 9.38 -3.52 6.72
C VAL A 152 8.53 -3.76 5.47
N THR A 153 9.10 -4.46 4.48
CA THR A 153 8.32 -4.99 3.35
C THR A 153 7.38 -6.10 3.81
N ASN A 154 6.27 -6.32 3.10
CA ASN A 154 5.34 -7.41 3.40
C ASN A 154 6.07 -8.75 3.52
N ASN A 155 5.63 -9.58 4.48
CA ASN A 155 6.16 -10.91 4.78
C ASN A 155 7.64 -10.94 5.21
N ALA A 156 8.26 -9.82 5.59
CA ALA A 156 9.67 -9.80 6.01
C ALA A 156 9.95 -10.73 7.20
N ASN A 157 8.99 -10.90 8.12
CA ASN A 157 9.07 -11.84 9.22
C ASN A 157 9.34 -13.30 8.79
N MET A 158 8.99 -13.68 7.56
CA MET A 158 9.29 -15.02 7.04
C MET A 158 10.78 -15.25 6.85
N LEU A 159 11.57 -14.19 6.63
CA LEU A 159 13.03 -14.27 6.53
C LEU A 159 13.66 -14.64 7.89
N TRP A 160 12.98 -14.31 8.98
CA TRP A 160 13.37 -14.65 10.35
C TRP A 160 12.72 -15.95 10.85
N GLY A 161 12.07 -16.71 9.97
CA GLY A 161 11.40 -17.97 10.33
C GLY A 161 10.13 -17.81 11.19
N MET A 162 9.55 -16.62 11.24
CA MET A 162 8.40 -16.32 12.11
C MET A 162 7.07 -16.35 11.34
N TYR A 163 6.00 -16.82 11.99
CA TYR A 163 4.65 -16.79 11.42
C TYR A 163 4.07 -15.36 11.42
N GLY A 164 3.60 -14.87 10.28
CA GLY A 164 3.12 -13.49 10.14
C GLY A 164 1.62 -13.35 10.40
N PHE A 165 1.22 -12.31 11.13
CA PHE A 165 -0.17 -11.83 11.16
C PHE A 165 -0.48 -10.97 9.93
N ARG A 166 0.29 -9.89 9.75
CA ARG A 166 0.32 -9.13 8.50
C ARG A 166 0.94 -10.00 7.42
N SER A 167 0.24 -10.15 6.31
CA SER A 167 0.74 -10.94 5.20
C SER A 167 0.14 -10.53 3.87
N PHE A 168 0.97 -10.62 2.83
CA PHE A 168 0.55 -10.58 1.44
C PHE A 168 0.53 -12.01 0.90
N HIS A 169 -0.59 -12.42 0.32
CA HIS A 169 -0.69 -13.72 -0.34
C HIS A 169 -1.56 -13.62 -1.59
N SER A 170 -1.03 -14.05 -2.74
CA SER A 170 -1.67 -13.85 -4.05
C SER A 170 -2.88 -14.76 -4.29
N ILE A 171 -3.03 -15.85 -3.52
CA ILE A 171 -4.11 -16.82 -3.66
C ILE A 171 -4.69 -17.11 -2.28
N LEU A 172 -5.90 -16.62 -2.00
CA LEU A 172 -6.57 -16.83 -0.72
C LEU A 172 -7.90 -17.56 -0.93
N PRO A 173 -8.28 -18.47 -0.02
CA PRO A 173 -9.61 -19.07 -0.04
C PRO A 173 -10.68 -18.01 0.28
N GLY A 174 -11.87 -18.15 -0.30
CA GLY A 174 -13.00 -17.24 -0.09
C GLY A 174 -13.34 -17.03 1.40
N SER A 175 -13.27 -18.10 2.19
CA SER A 175 -13.52 -18.08 3.63
C SER A 175 -12.58 -17.15 4.41
N ALA A 176 -11.37 -16.88 3.91
CA ALA A 176 -10.48 -15.90 4.54
C ALA A 176 -11.06 -14.48 4.41
N PHE A 177 -11.62 -14.13 3.25
CA PHE A 177 -12.27 -12.83 3.05
C PHE A 177 -13.51 -12.69 3.93
N GLU A 178 -14.33 -13.73 4.02
CA GLU A 178 -15.51 -13.78 4.88
C GLU A 178 -15.15 -13.61 6.36
N TYR A 179 -14.11 -14.30 6.84
CA TYR A 179 -13.64 -14.20 8.22
C TYR A 179 -13.23 -12.77 8.60
N TYR A 180 -12.39 -12.12 7.77
CA TYR A 180 -11.96 -10.76 8.05
C TYR A 180 -13.10 -9.74 7.87
N SER A 181 -13.93 -9.90 6.83
CA SER A 181 -15.08 -9.02 6.60
C SER A 181 -16.12 -9.12 7.71
N GLY A 182 -16.31 -10.33 8.25
CA GLY A 182 -17.09 -10.61 9.46
C GLY A 182 -16.59 -9.75 10.62
N MET A 183 -15.28 -9.75 10.89
CA MET A 183 -14.64 -8.87 11.89
C MET A 183 -14.71 -7.37 11.59
N GLY A 184 -15.35 -6.96 10.49
CA GLY A 184 -15.45 -5.56 10.07
C GLY A 184 -14.28 -5.07 9.22
N PHE A 185 -13.29 -5.93 8.91
CA PHE A 185 -12.11 -5.58 8.15
C PHE A 185 -12.18 -6.11 6.71
N ASN A 186 -12.19 -5.20 5.73
CA ASN A 186 -12.14 -5.59 4.33
C ASN A 186 -10.70 -5.92 3.91
N ARG A 187 -10.34 -7.18 4.06
CA ARG A 187 -9.05 -7.71 3.60
C ARG A 187 -9.01 -7.79 2.07
N SER A 188 -7.86 -7.40 1.49
CA SER A 188 -7.52 -7.69 0.09
C SER A 188 -6.55 -8.87 0.01
N VAL A 189 -5.69 -8.93 -1.02
CA VAL A 189 -4.52 -9.83 -0.99
C VAL A 189 -3.52 -9.48 0.11
N ASN A 190 -3.65 -8.31 0.74
CA ASN A 190 -2.86 -7.85 1.88
C ASN A 190 -3.71 -7.81 3.17
N THR A 191 -3.21 -8.42 4.25
CA THR A 191 -3.71 -8.21 5.63
C THR A 191 -2.92 -7.06 6.26
N ASP A 192 -3.56 -5.91 6.42
CA ASP A 192 -2.94 -4.67 6.91
C ASP A 192 -3.94 -3.84 7.74
N PRO A 193 -4.37 -4.35 8.91
CA PRO A 193 -5.31 -3.61 9.75
C PRO A 193 -4.61 -2.47 10.48
N ASP A 194 -5.27 -1.32 10.59
CA ASP A 194 -4.80 -0.21 11.42
C ASP A 194 -4.78 -0.57 12.92
N GLY A 195 -4.37 0.38 13.75
CA GLY A 195 -4.27 0.18 15.21
C GLY A 195 -5.61 -0.07 15.92
N SER A 196 -6.76 0.25 15.30
CA SER A 196 -8.07 0.09 15.95
C SER A 196 -8.48 -1.38 16.13
N TYR A 197 -8.00 -2.27 15.27
CA TYR A 197 -8.26 -3.72 15.32
C TYR A 197 -7.32 -4.45 16.30
N TYR A 198 -7.24 -3.99 17.54
CA TYR A 198 -6.34 -4.58 18.54
C TYR A 198 -6.78 -5.99 18.97
N ALA A 199 -8.10 -6.23 19.08
CA ALA A 199 -8.63 -7.54 19.47
C ALA A 199 -8.45 -8.57 18.34
N MET A 200 -8.54 -8.14 17.07
CA MET A 200 -8.22 -8.99 15.92
C MET A 200 -6.82 -9.59 16.00
N ARG A 201 -5.82 -8.81 16.44
CA ARG A 201 -4.44 -9.30 16.62
C ARG A 201 -4.40 -10.42 17.66
N SER A 202 -5.07 -10.22 18.79
CA SER A 202 -5.17 -11.21 19.84
C SER A 202 -5.86 -12.49 19.37
N VAL A 203 -7.04 -12.42 18.75
CA VAL A 203 -7.79 -13.59 18.23
C VAL A 203 -6.99 -14.37 17.20
N ASN A 204 -6.14 -13.70 16.42
CA ASN A 204 -5.24 -14.34 15.46
C ASN A 204 -3.90 -14.75 16.07
N SER A 205 -3.79 -14.87 17.40
CA SER A 205 -2.58 -15.32 18.11
C SER A 205 -1.34 -14.47 17.84
N THR A 206 -1.52 -13.18 17.54
CA THR A 206 -0.41 -12.23 17.41
C THR A 206 0.10 -11.86 18.80
N LYS A 207 1.31 -12.33 19.12
CA LYS A 207 1.94 -12.15 20.43
C LYS A 207 2.98 -11.04 20.42
N TYR A 208 3.66 -10.85 19.29
CA TYR A 208 4.74 -9.88 19.17
C TYR A 208 4.49 -8.90 18.02
N LEU A 209 4.83 -7.65 18.28
CA LEU A 209 4.88 -6.57 17.31
C LEU A 209 6.34 -6.13 17.20
N VAL A 210 6.88 -6.15 15.99
CA VAL A 210 8.29 -5.84 15.72
C VAL A 210 8.36 -4.65 14.77
N ILE A 211 9.02 -3.58 15.18
CA ILE A 211 9.06 -2.32 14.43
C ILE A 211 10.51 -1.91 14.21
N GLN A 212 10.90 -1.47 13.01
CA GLN A 212 12.21 -0.85 12.83
C GLN A 212 12.35 0.35 13.77
N SER A 213 13.39 0.35 14.62
CA SER A 213 13.49 1.28 15.74
C SER A 213 13.47 2.75 15.30
N TYR A 214 14.13 3.08 14.18
CA TYR A 214 14.12 4.48 13.68
C TYR A 214 12.75 4.94 13.17
N LYS A 215 11.81 4.04 12.91
CA LYS A 215 10.44 4.36 12.49
C LYS A 215 9.49 4.61 13.66
N LEU A 216 9.90 4.32 14.90
CA LEU A 216 9.11 4.66 16.08
C LEU A 216 8.78 6.16 16.18
N GLU A 217 9.66 7.01 15.63
CA GLU A 217 9.46 8.45 15.61
C GLU A 217 8.47 8.94 14.55
N TYR A 218 8.06 8.07 13.62
CA TYR A 218 7.17 8.44 12.53
C TYR A 218 5.74 8.57 13.06
N SER A 219 4.99 9.55 12.54
CA SER A 219 3.65 9.89 13.02
C SER A 219 2.67 8.72 12.91
N ASP A 220 2.72 7.95 11.83
CA ASP A 220 1.91 6.75 11.61
C ASP A 220 2.17 5.67 12.66
N THR A 221 3.44 5.48 13.02
CA THR A 221 3.86 4.50 14.03
C THR A 221 3.47 4.96 15.44
N LYS A 222 3.54 6.27 15.73
CA LYS A 222 3.03 6.83 16.99
C LYS A 222 1.52 6.60 17.13
N THR A 223 0.74 6.97 16.11
CA THR A 223 -0.71 6.73 16.10
C THR A 223 -1.07 5.25 16.21
N LEU A 224 -0.29 4.37 15.58
CA LEU A 224 -0.45 2.93 15.75
C LEU A 224 -0.28 2.51 17.22
N LEU A 225 0.84 2.89 17.84
CA LEU A 225 1.17 2.49 19.21
C LEU A 225 0.21 3.11 20.24
N GLU A 226 -0.34 4.30 19.98
CA GLU A 226 -1.39 4.91 20.79
C GLU A 226 -2.68 4.06 20.84
N ASN A 227 -2.99 3.36 19.75
CA ASN A 227 -4.14 2.47 19.67
C ASN A 227 -3.82 1.05 20.20
N LEU A 228 -2.56 0.62 20.13
CA LEU A 228 -2.09 -0.69 20.58
C LEU A 228 -1.53 -0.66 22.01
N LYS A 229 -2.26 -0.06 22.96
CA LYS A 229 -1.81 0.10 24.37
C LYS A 229 -1.57 -1.22 25.10
N ASN A 230 -2.13 -2.32 24.62
CA ASN A 230 -1.89 -3.67 25.12
C ASN A 230 -0.53 -4.25 24.70
N PHE A 231 0.21 -3.57 23.83
CA PHE A 231 1.57 -3.96 23.44
C PHE A 231 2.60 -3.19 24.26
N GLU A 232 3.38 -3.89 25.06
CA GLU A 232 4.46 -3.30 25.86
C GLU A 232 5.82 -3.59 25.23
N LYS A 233 6.68 -2.58 25.12
CA LYS A 233 8.07 -2.76 24.69
C LYS A 233 8.78 -3.73 25.64
N ILE A 234 9.40 -4.77 25.11
CA ILE A 234 10.14 -5.78 25.89
C ILE A 234 11.63 -5.85 25.55
N ASP A 235 12.01 -5.49 24.32
CA ASP A 235 13.39 -5.66 23.86
C ASP A 235 13.72 -4.81 22.63
N GLU A 236 15.01 -4.69 22.31
CA GLU A 236 15.53 -4.12 21.07
C GLU A 236 16.68 -4.97 20.52
N GLN A 237 16.54 -5.45 19.28
CA GLN A 237 17.48 -6.37 18.64
C GLN A 237 17.72 -5.94 17.19
N ASP A 238 18.99 -5.88 16.76
CA ASP A 238 19.39 -5.62 15.36
C ASP A 238 18.66 -4.45 14.65
N GLY A 239 18.39 -3.37 15.39
CA GLY A 239 17.70 -2.18 14.85
C GLY A 239 16.17 -2.30 14.79
N PHE A 240 15.60 -3.28 15.49
CA PHE A 240 14.18 -3.49 15.69
C PHE A 240 13.80 -3.38 17.15
N THR A 241 12.66 -2.75 17.43
CA THR A 241 12.05 -2.68 18.74
C THR A 241 10.90 -3.67 18.81
N ILE A 242 10.90 -4.49 19.86
CA ILE A 242 9.98 -5.61 20.06
C ILE A 242 8.99 -5.26 21.15
N PHE A 243 7.71 -5.42 20.85
CA PHE A 243 6.61 -5.25 21.80
C PHE A 243 5.85 -6.56 21.98
N LYS A 244 5.38 -6.82 23.20
CA LYS A 244 4.62 -8.00 23.58
C LYS A 244 3.17 -7.65 23.87
N ASN A 245 2.25 -8.35 23.20
CA ASN A 245 0.82 -8.26 23.42
C ASN A 245 0.42 -8.90 24.75
N LYS A 246 -0.06 -8.10 25.71
CA LYS A 246 -0.58 -8.60 27.00
C LYS A 246 -1.95 -9.27 26.89
N ALA A 247 -2.66 -9.05 25.79
CA ALA A 247 -3.95 -9.65 25.49
C ALA A 247 -3.85 -10.80 24.49
N TYR A 248 -2.69 -11.45 24.36
CA TYR A 248 -2.49 -12.58 23.43
C TYR A 248 -3.46 -13.73 23.72
N ILE A 249 -4.10 -14.27 22.67
CA ILE A 249 -4.95 -15.46 22.75
C ILE A 249 -4.24 -16.60 21.98
N PRO A 250 -3.93 -17.73 22.63
CA PRO A 250 -3.29 -18.86 21.97
C PRO A 250 -4.21 -19.52 20.95
N ILE A 251 -3.61 -20.13 19.93
CA ILE A 251 -4.35 -20.95 18.98
C ILE A 251 -5.02 -22.11 19.73
N GLY A 252 -6.24 -22.47 19.33
CA GLY A 252 -7.01 -23.51 20.01
C GLY A 252 -7.76 -23.05 21.26
N TYR A 253 -7.78 -21.75 21.55
CA TYR A 253 -8.67 -21.19 22.57
C TYR A 253 -10.16 -21.41 22.20
N SER A 254 -10.98 -21.71 23.21
CA SER A 254 -12.42 -21.89 23.08
C SER A 254 -13.17 -20.80 23.85
N ASN A 255 -14.22 -20.24 23.26
CA ASN A 255 -15.12 -19.34 23.95
C ASN A 255 -16.15 -20.14 24.78
N SER A 256 -16.46 -19.65 25.99
CA SER A 256 -17.52 -20.21 26.83
C SER A 256 -18.92 -19.69 26.49
N TYR A 257 -19.00 -18.65 25.64
CA TYR A 257 -20.24 -18.01 25.22
C TYR A 257 -20.41 -18.12 23.71
N TYR A 258 -21.67 -18.15 23.28
CA TYR A 258 -22.04 -18.02 21.88
C TYR A 258 -23.01 -16.84 21.70
N ILE A 259 -23.11 -16.35 20.47
CA ILE A 259 -24.17 -15.45 19.99
C ILE A 259 -24.70 -15.99 18.67
N SER A 260 -25.95 -15.68 18.32
CA SER A 260 -26.45 -16.04 16.99
C SER A 260 -25.81 -15.15 15.91
N ASP A 261 -25.83 -15.61 14.66
CA ASP A 261 -25.46 -14.80 13.50
C ASP A 261 -26.33 -13.52 13.38
N ASP A 262 -27.62 -13.61 13.69
CA ASP A 262 -28.54 -12.48 13.78
C ASP A 262 -28.14 -11.45 14.84
N GLU A 263 -27.65 -11.90 16.01
CA GLU A 263 -27.12 -11.02 17.04
C GLU A 263 -25.80 -10.40 16.61
N TYR A 264 -24.94 -11.19 15.97
CA TYR A 264 -23.66 -10.74 15.46
C TYR A 264 -23.80 -9.62 14.42
N GLU A 265 -24.76 -9.75 13.51
CA GLU A 265 -24.96 -8.74 12.47
C GLU A 265 -25.44 -7.39 13.01
N LYS A 266 -26.11 -7.37 14.17
CA LYS A 266 -26.51 -6.15 14.88
C LYS A 266 -25.34 -5.43 15.54
N ILE A 267 -24.19 -6.09 15.72
CA ILE A 267 -22.99 -5.47 16.31
C ILE A 267 -22.33 -4.57 15.28
N ALA A 268 -22.02 -3.34 15.70
CA ALA A 268 -21.26 -2.39 14.90
C ALA A 268 -19.93 -3.02 14.45
N LYS A 269 -19.60 -2.90 13.16
CA LYS A 269 -18.40 -3.51 12.56
C LYS A 269 -17.11 -3.22 13.34
N SER A 270 -16.98 -2.00 13.87
CA SER A 270 -15.84 -1.56 14.71
C SER A 270 -15.65 -2.35 16.00
N ASN A 271 -16.65 -3.10 16.45
CA ASN A 271 -16.65 -3.86 17.70
C ASN A 271 -16.69 -5.38 17.46
N ARG A 272 -16.77 -5.84 16.21
CA ARG A 272 -16.95 -7.26 15.89
C ARG A 272 -15.70 -8.09 16.20
N ASP A 273 -14.50 -7.54 16.05
CA ASP A 273 -13.26 -8.20 16.44
C ASP A 273 -13.18 -8.44 17.97
N ASN A 274 -13.63 -7.46 18.75
CA ASN A 274 -13.76 -7.54 20.20
C ASN A 274 -14.81 -8.55 20.64
N MET A 275 -15.93 -8.64 19.92
CA MET A 275 -16.95 -9.65 20.20
C MET A 275 -16.41 -11.06 19.97
N LEU A 276 -15.70 -11.28 18.86
CA LEU A 276 -15.14 -12.60 18.53
C LEU A 276 -14.05 -13.08 19.49
N ALA A 277 -13.45 -12.16 20.27
CA ALA A 277 -12.58 -12.51 21.38
C ALA A 277 -13.33 -13.08 22.61
N ARG A 278 -14.67 -12.96 22.67
CA ARG A 278 -15.50 -13.32 23.83
C ARG A 278 -16.53 -14.40 23.53
N ALA A 279 -17.02 -14.48 22.30
CA ALA A 279 -18.08 -15.40 21.91
C ALA A 279 -17.81 -16.01 20.53
N VAL A 280 -18.27 -17.24 20.34
CA VAL A 280 -18.37 -17.87 19.02
C VAL A 280 -19.70 -17.49 18.37
N VAL A 281 -19.69 -17.26 17.05
CA VAL A 281 -20.92 -17.02 16.28
C VAL A 281 -21.44 -18.37 15.81
N LEU A 282 -22.69 -18.68 16.15
CA LEU A 282 -23.37 -19.90 15.76
C LEU A 282 -24.63 -19.58 14.97
N THR A 283 -24.94 -20.41 14.00
CA THR A 283 -26.24 -20.42 13.31
C THR A 283 -27.30 -21.05 14.21
N ASP A 284 -28.58 -20.77 13.95
CA ASP A 284 -29.69 -21.37 14.70
C ASP A 284 -29.63 -22.90 14.72
N GLU A 285 -29.28 -23.54 13.60
CA GLU A 285 -29.09 -25.00 13.50
C GLU A 285 -27.98 -25.51 14.44
N GLN A 286 -26.87 -24.76 14.57
CA GLN A 286 -25.78 -25.13 15.48
C GLN A 286 -26.18 -24.97 16.94
N ILE A 287 -26.99 -23.95 17.26
CA ILE A 287 -27.51 -23.71 18.61
C ILE A 287 -28.42 -24.86 19.03
N GLU A 288 -29.36 -25.28 18.16
CA GLU A 288 -30.26 -26.40 18.42
C GLU A 288 -29.53 -27.72 18.67
N ASN A 289 -28.38 -27.94 18.02
CA ASN A 289 -27.57 -29.16 18.16
C ASN A 289 -26.55 -29.11 19.33
N THR A 290 -26.39 -27.97 19.99
CA THR A 290 -25.45 -27.78 21.12
C THR A 290 -26.16 -27.76 22.49
N ALA A 291 -27.50 -27.75 22.50
CA ALA A 291 -28.35 -27.84 23.69
C ALA A 291 -28.66 -29.30 24.08
#